data_AF-A0A1I2N8D3-F1
#
_entry.id   AF-A0A1I2N8D3-F1
#
_cell.length_a   1.000
_cell.length_b   1.000
_cell.length_c   1.000
_cell.angle_alpha   90.00
_cell.angle_beta   90.00
_cell.angle_gamma   90.00
#
_symmetry.space_group_name_H-M   'P 1'
#
loop_
_entity.id
_entity.type
_entity.pdbx_description
1 polymer ?
#
loop_
_entity_poly.entity_id
_entity_poly.type
_entity_poly.pdbx_seq_one_letter_code
_entity_poly.pdbx_strand_id
1 'polypeptide(L)'
;MSSIMEPEELEKVLRELYHAQKCTFFLEDAMGKVIDNLGLSEQQAIDITKLLIEKKLITTNSFLPATFLRPKYIRMFPVVLSTKAITMMKESDN
;
A
#
# COMPACT_ATOMS: atom_id res chain seq x y z
N MET A 1 16.01 -8.61 -1.10
CA MET A 1 15.99 -8.30 -2.54
C MET A 1 16.06 -6.79 -2.69
N SER A 2 17.16 -6.27 -3.25
CA SER A 2 17.20 -4.89 -3.74
C SER A 2 16.46 -4.88 -5.09
N SER A 3 15.15 -5.03 -5.06
CA SER A 3 14.32 -4.93 -6.26
C SER A 3 13.74 -3.54 -6.28
N ILE A 4 14.29 -2.69 -7.15
CA ILE A 4 13.58 -1.49 -7.58
C ILE A 4 12.31 -2.03 -8.21
N MET A 5 11.17 -1.93 -7.52
CA MET A 5 9.87 -2.28 -8.09
C MET A 5 9.72 -1.52 -9.41
N GLU A 6 9.32 -2.22 -10.47
CA GLU A 6 9.15 -1.58 -11.77
C GLU A 6 8.06 -0.50 -11.67
N PRO A 7 8.16 0.61 -12.42
CA PRO A 7 7.19 1.71 -12.33
C PRO A 7 5.73 1.25 -12.53
N GLU A 8 5.51 0.29 -13.41
CA GLU A 8 4.20 -0.30 -13.73
C GLU A 8 3.64 -1.11 -12.55
N GLU A 9 4.49 -1.88 -11.85
CA GLU A 9 4.10 -2.62 -10.65
C GLU A 9 3.75 -1.68 -9.50
N LEU A 10 4.52 -0.59 -9.37
CA LEU A 10 4.26 0.44 -8.37
C LEU A 10 2.93 1.13 -8.63
N GLU A 11 2.65 1.50 -9.87
CA GLU A 11 1.36 2.08 -10.25
C GLU A 11 0.21 1.13 -9.93
N LYS A 12 0.35 -0.16 -10.26
CA LYS A 12 -0.67 -1.17 -9.98
C LYS A 12 -0.97 -1.27 -8.47
N VAL A 13 0.05 -1.30 -7.63
CA VAL A 13 -0.11 -1.32 -6.17
C VAL A 13 -0.82 -0.06 -5.66
N LEU A 14 -0.40 1.12 -6.13
CA LEU A 14 -1.02 2.39 -5.72
C LEU A 14 -2.48 2.48 -6.13
N ARG A 15 -2.82 1.97 -7.31
CA ARG A 15 -4.19 1.93 -7.84
C ARG A 15 -5.07 0.99 -7.02
N GLU A 16 -4.59 -0.21 -6.71
CA GLU A 16 -5.31 -1.14 -5.83
C GLU A 16 -5.51 -0.56 -4.43
N LEU A 17 -4.49 0.08 -3.85
CA LEU A 17 -4.63 0.80 -2.58
C LEU A 17 -5.69 1.90 -2.67
N TYR A 18 -5.68 2.70 -3.74
CA TYR A 18 -6.61 3.79 -3.95
C TYR A 18 -8.06 3.29 -4.03
N HIS A 19 -8.30 2.22 -4.79
CA HIS A 19 -9.61 1.58 -4.86
C HIS A 19 -10.01 0.95 -3.53
N ALA A 20 -9.12 0.18 -2.90
CA ALA A 20 -9.38 -0.46 -1.62
C ALA A 20 -9.80 0.57 -0.57
N GLN A 21 -9.10 1.70 -0.45
CA GLN A 21 -9.42 2.78 0.49
C GLN A 21 -10.77 3.45 0.21
N LYS A 22 -11.19 3.59 -1.05
CA LYS A 22 -12.52 4.13 -1.39
C LYS A 22 -13.65 3.13 -1.13
N CYS A 23 -13.36 1.85 -1.24
CA CYS A 23 -14.36 0.77 -1.21
C CYS A 23 -14.34 -0.04 0.10
N THR A 24 -13.61 0.41 1.12
CA THR A 24 -13.64 -0.17 2.47
C THR A 24 -14.19 0.83 3.48
N PHE A 25 -14.99 0.32 4.41
CA PHE A 25 -15.46 1.09 5.56
C PHE A 25 -14.38 1.19 6.64
N PHE A 26 -13.58 0.12 6.81
CA PHE A 26 -12.44 0.06 7.73
C PHE A 26 -11.12 0.07 6.95
N LEU A 27 -10.24 1.01 7.28
CA LEU A 27 -8.95 1.18 6.58
C LEU A 27 -8.00 0.00 6.83
N GLU A 28 -8.17 -0.70 7.94
CA GLU A 28 -7.41 -1.89 8.32
C GLU A 28 -7.61 -3.03 7.32
N ASP A 29 -8.77 -3.10 6.65
CA ASP A 29 -9.06 -4.14 5.65
C ASP A 29 -8.43 -3.85 4.29
N ALA A 30 -8.02 -2.60 4.03
CA ALA A 30 -7.57 -2.18 2.70
C ALA A 30 -6.31 -2.95 2.27
N MET A 31 -5.31 -3.08 3.16
CA MET A 31 -4.07 -3.80 2.84
C MET A 31 -4.33 -5.29 2.61
N GLY A 32 -5.19 -5.93 3.41
CA GLY A 32 -5.60 -7.31 3.21
C GLY A 32 -6.19 -7.55 1.81
N LYS A 33 -7.08 -6.65 1.36
CA LYS A 33 -7.64 -6.72 0.00
C LYS A 33 -6.59 -6.57 -1.10
N VAL A 34 -5.64 -5.64 -0.94
CA VAL A 34 -4.55 -5.46 -1.91
C VAL A 34 -3.69 -6.71 -2.01
N ILE A 35 -3.36 -7.32 -0.86
CA ILE A 35 -2.59 -8.57 -0.81
C ILE A 35 -3.32 -9.68 -1.57
N ASP A 36 -4.63 -9.85 -1.32
CA ASP A 36 -5.42 -10.90 -1.93
C ASP A 36 -5.63 -10.67 -3.44
N ASN A 37 -5.93 -9.44 -3.85
CA ASN A 37 -6.15 -9.07 -5.25
C ASN A 37 -4.88 -9.21 -6.11
N LEU A 38 -3.72 -8.91 -5.53
CA LEU A 38 -2.43 -8.95 -6.24
C LEU A 38 -1.69 -10.28 -6.04
N GLY A 39 -2.23 -11.21 -5.25
CA GLY A 39 -1.59 -12.49 -4.95
C GLY A 39 -0.25 -12.34 -4.24
N LEU A 40 -0.10 -11.32 -3.39
CA LEU A 40 1.15 -11.04 -2.70
C LEU A 40 1.34 -11.97 -1.50
N SER A 41 2.57 -12.39 -1.25
CA SER A 41 2.95 -12.90 0.06
C SER A 41 3.01 -11.77 1.09
N GLU A 42 2.88 -12.11 2.38
CA GLU A 42 3.03 -11.12 3.46
C GLU A 42 4.40 -10.45 3.45
N GLN A 43 5.46 -11.19 3.09
CA GLN A 43 6.81 -10.63 2.99
C GLN A 43 6.91 -9.61 1.87
N GLN A 44 6.35 -9.92 0.69
CA GLN A 44 6.26 -8.95 -0.40
C GLN A 44 5.47 -7.72 0.03
N ALA A 45 4.31 -7.88 0.67
CA ALA A 45 3.51 -6.77 1.15
C ALA A 45 4.29 -5.85 2.13
N ILE A 46 5.08 -6.43 3.03
CA ILE A 46 5.95 -5.69 3.96
C ILE A 46 7.00 -4.89 3.19
N ASP A 47 7.68 -5.52 2.23
CA ASP A 47 8.76 -4.88 1.47
C ASP A 47 8.24 -3.76 0.58
N ILE A 48 7.08 -3.97 -0.06
CA ILE A 48 6.34 -2.96 -0.82
C ILE A 48 5.96 -1.79 0.09
N THR A 49 5.37 -2.08 1.25
CA THR A 49 4.93 -1.04 2.18
C THR A 49 6.11 -0.19 2.68
N LYS A 50 7.25 -0.81 2.99
CA LYS A 50 8.49 -0.08 3.34
C LYS A 50 8.93 0.86 2.22
N LEU A 51 8.92 0.37 0.97
CA LEU A 51 9.27 1.17 -0.20
C LEU A 51 8.31 2.37 -0.39
N LEU A 52 7.01 2.16 -0.19
CA LEU A 52 6.01 3.22 -0.28
C LEU A 52 6.20 4.30 0.80
N ILE A 53 6.57 3.89 2.03
CA ILE A 53 6.93 4.82 3.12
C ILE A 53 8.17 5.62 2.75
N GLU A 54 9.23 4.95 2.28
CA GLU A 54 10.48 5.57 1.86
C GLU A 54 10.26 6.61 0.75
N LYS A 55 9.44 6.27 -0.25
CA LYS A 55 9.06 7.16 -1.36
C LYS A 55 8.04 8.25 -0.98
N LYS A 56 7.57 8.28 0.26
CA LYS A 56 6.51 9.18 0.77
C LYS A 56 5.20 9.11 -0.03
N LEU A 57 4.89 7.92 -0.54
CA LEU A 57 3.66 7.64 -1.29
C LEU A 57 2.52 7.22 -0.37
N ILE A 58 2.83 6.71 0.81
CA ILE A 58 1.87 6.47 1.88
C ILE A 58 2.29 7.22 3.14
N THR A 59 1.30 7.59 3.94
CA THR A 59 1.47 8.06 5.32
C THR A 59 0.95 7.00 6.27
N THR A 60 1.57 6.93 7.44
CA THR A 60 1.14 6.03 8.51
C THR A 60 0.33 6.76 9.57
N ASN A 61 0.05 8.07 9.43
CA ASN A 61 -0.83 8.88 10.31
C ASN A 61 -0.84 8.43 11.80
N SER A 62 0.35 8.32 12.40
CA SER A 62 0.57 7.90 13.81
C SER A 62 0.40 6.40 14.14
N PHE A 63 0.02 5.56 13.19
CA PHE A 63 0.11 4.10 13.32
C PHE A 63 1.57 3.65 13.37
N LEU A 64 1.88 2.77 14.33
CA LEU A 64 3.23 2.27 14.59
C LEU A 64 3.66 1.28 13.50
N PRO A 65 4.52 1.66 12.53
CA PRO A 65 4.88 0.77 11.43
C PRO A 65 5.63 -0.46 11.95
N ALA A 66 6.37 -0.30 13.05
CA ALA A 66 7.07 -1.39 13.73
C ALA A 66 6.15 -2.52 14.21
N THR A 67 4.86 -2.27 14.46
CA THR A 67 3.87 -3.28 14.86
C THR A 67 3.35 -4.04 13.65
N PHE A 68 3.05 -3.32 12.56
CA PHE A 68 2.32 -3.87 11.42
C PHE A 68 3.21 -4.42 10.30
N LEU A 69 4.45 -3.94 10.17
CA LEU A 69 5.40 -4.40 9.15
C LEU A 69 6.04 -5.76 9.53
N ARG A 70 5.18 -6.73 9.86
CA ARG A 70 5.54 -8.10 10.27
C ARG A 70 4.54 -9.11 9.69
N PRO A 71 4.96 -10.36 9.45
CA PRO A 71 4.04 -11.42 9.08
C PRO A 71 2.87 -11.51 10.07
N LYS A 72 1.69 -11.90 9.59
CA LYS A 72 0.39 -11.94 10.29
C LYS A 72 -0.23 -10.58 10.64
N TYR A 73 0.55 -9.50 10.67
CA TYR A 73 0.07 -8.17 11.05
C TYR A 73 -0.11 -7.23 9.85
N ILE A 74 0.67 -7.41 8.79
CA ILE A 74 0.67 -6.54 7.60
C ILE A 74 -0.71 -6.43 6.94
N ARG A 75 -1.49 -7.51 6.98
CA ARG A 75 -2.84 -7.54 6.40
C ARG A 75 -3.79 -6.50 7.01
N MET A 76 -3.57 -6.14 8.27
CA MET A 76 -4.39 -5.17 9.00
C MET A 76 -3.75 -3.77 9.05
N PHE A 77 -2.70 -3.51 8.26
CA PHE A 77 -2.00 -2.24 8.35
C PHE A 77 -2.86 -1.12 7.77
N PRO A 78 -3.28 -0.12 8.58
CA PRO A 78 -3.99 1.04 8.07
C PRO A 78 -3.05 1.89 7.22
N VAL A 79 -3.16 1.71 5.90
CA VAL A 79 -2.39 2.46 4.91
C VAL A 79 -3.22 3.62 4.39
N VAL A 80 -2.61 4.81 4.37
CA VAL A 80 -3.22 6.00 3.78
C VAL A 80 -2.33 6.53 2.67
N LEU A 81 -2.86 6.62 1.44
CA LEU A 81 -2.15 7.26 0.34
C LEU A 81 -1.89 8.74 0.65
N SER A 82 -0.68 9.20 0.34
CA SER A 82 -0.36 10.63 0.44
C SER A 82 -1.04 11.43 -0.67
N THR A 83 -1.17 12.74 -0.50
CA THR A 83 -1.71 13.63 -1.55
C THR A 83 -0.96 13.46 -2.88
N LYS A 84 0.37 13.28 -2.82
CA LYS A 84 1.21 13.01 -3.99
C LYS A 84 0.75 11.74 -4.72
N ALA A 85 0.58 10.64 -3.99
CA ALA A 85 0.16 9.38 -4.60
C ALA A 85 -1.28 9.46 -5.15
N ILE A 86 -2.19 10.17 -4.47
CA ILE A 86 -3.55 10.39 -4.96
C ILE A 86 -3.55 11.19 -6.27
N THR A 87 -2.74 12.24 -6.38
CA THR A 87 -2.61 13.01 -7.63
C THR A 87 -2.10 12.14 -8.77
N MET A 88 -1.06 11.33 -8.52
CA MET A 88 -0.54 10.38 -9.52
C MET A 88 -1.64 9.43 -10.04
N MET A 89 -2.49 8.90 -9.15
CA MET A 89 -3.57 7.99 -9.57
C MET A 89 -4.69 8.69 -10.33
N LYS A 90 -4.99 9.95 -10.01
CA LYS A 90 -6.02 10.74 -10.72
C LYS A 90 -5.58 11.15 -12.13
N GLU A 91 -4.29 11.41 -12.33
CA GLU A 91 -3.73 11.73 -13.65
C GLU A 91 -3.75 10.52 -14.58
N SER A 92 -3.56 9.31 -14.04
CA SER A 92 -3.65 8.05 -14.81
C SER A 92 -5.09 7.53 -15.04
N ASP A 93 -6.11 8.21 -14.52
CA ASP A 93 -7.55 7.90 -14.74
C ASP A 93 -8.17 8.77 -15.87
N ASN A 94 -7.43 9.76 -16.39
CA ASN A 94 -7.83 10.67 -17.48
C ASN A 94 -7.08 10.35 -18.78
#